data_AF-A0A4R7NRA7-F1
#
_entry.id   AF-A0A4R7NRA7-F1
#
_cell.length_a   1.000
_cell.length_b   1.000
_cell.length_c   1.000
_cell.angle_alpha   90.00
_cell.angle_beta   90.00
_cell.angle_gamma   90.00
#
_symmetry.space_group_name_H-M   'P 1'
#
loop_
_entity.id
_entity.type
_entity.pdbx_description
1 polymer ?
#
loop_
_entity_poly.entity_id
_entity_poly.type
_entity_poly.pdbx_seq_one_letter_code
_entity_poly.pdbx_strand_id
1 'polypeptide(L)'
;MLSLAPYAMVELKYMACGLAITLPAQLNRSVEDLPELLETGVKLRLVKGVYSEPPETSLVRGYPLDERYLAMVEQIVEHGSRVACATQDPRIINALRERGLIDCIEEVEMLHGVNSRIMRALRDQGINTRITCVYGSNWYLHFLHRLSENPENVILALADFHNPENISYKY
;
A
#
# COMPACT_ATOMS: atom_id res chain seq x y z
N MET A 1 15.55 -10.30 -1.48
CA MET A 1 15.57 -8.82 -1.37
C MET A 1 16.67 -8.30 -2.27
N LEU A 2 16.33 -7.87 -3.48
CA LEU A 2 17.33 -7.35 -4.42
C LEU A 2 17.74 -5.97 -3.94
N SER A 3 18.99 -5.84 -3.48
CA SER A 3 19.68 -4.55 -3.45
C SER A 3 19.66 -4.02 -4.88
N LEU A 4 18.96 -2.91 -5.13
CA LEU A 4 19.05 -2.21 -6.40
C LEU A 4 20.46 -1.61 -6.43
N ALA A 5 21.40 -2.33 -7.06
CA ALA A 5 22.73 -1.81 -7.30
C ALA A 5 22.62 -0.50 -8.12
N PRO A 6 23.57 0.45 -7.96
CA PRO A 6 23.52 1.75 -8.64
C PRO A 6 23.31 1.67 -10.15
N TYR A 7 23.76 0.58 -10.78
CA TYR A 7 23.57 0.31 -12.21
C TYR A 7 22.11 0.06 -12.61
N ALA A 8 21.30 -0.57 -11.74
CA ALA A 8 19.87 -0.77 -11.99
C ALA A 8 19.12 0.57 -11.98
N MET A 9 19.57 1.55 -11.19
CA MET A 9 18.93 2.86 -11.06
C MET A 9 19.06 3.71 -12.33
N VAL A 10 20.16 3.56 -13.06
CA VAL A 10 20.43 4.31 -14.31
C VAL A 10 19.55 3.82 -15.47
N GLU A 11 19.25 2.53 -15.56
CA GLU A 11 18.37 1.98 -16.60
C GLU A 11 16.89 2.37 -16.39
N LEU A 12 16.46 2.49 -15.13
CA LEU A 12 15.08 2.83 -14.78
C LEU A 12 14.66 4.23 -15.28
N LYS A 13 15.61 5.16 -15.38
CA LYS A 13 15.39 6.51 -15.90
C LYS A 13 14.85 6.53 -17.34
N TYR A 14 15.17 5.50 -18.13
CA TYR A 14 14.77 5.40 -19.55
C TYR A 14 13.48 4.59 -19.78
N MET A 15 12.88 4.01 -18.74
CA MET A 15 11.66 3.17 -18.82
C MET A 15 10.43 3.79 -18.12
N ALA A 16 10.44 5.09 -17.85
CA ALA A 16 9.48 5.78 -16.96
C ALA A 16 7.99 5.65 -17.35
N CYS A 17 7.65 5.20 -18.57
CA CYS A 17 6.27 4.92 -18.94
C CYS A 17 5.84 3.52 -18.50
N GLY A 18 5.06 3.43 -17.41
CA GLY A 18 4.42 2.20 -16.96
C GLY A 18 5.17 1.41 -15.88
N LEU A 19 6.34 1.87 -15.47
CA LEU A 19 7.12 1.25 -14.39
C LEU A 19 6.85 1.92 -13.04
N ALA A 20 6.82 1.12 -11.97
CA ALA A 20 6.72 1.59 -10.59
C ALA A 20 7.59 0.75 -9.65
N ILE A 21 8.17 1.37 -8.63
CA ILE A 21 8.96 0.70 -7.59
C ILE A 21 8.11 0.60 -6.33
N THR A 22 7.98 -0.61 -5.77
CA THR A 22 7.28 -0.78 -4.49
C THR A 22 8.24 -0.56 -3.32
N LEU A 23 7.91 0.38 -2.43
CA LEU A 23 8.72 0.73 -1.27
C LEU A 23 7.96 0.41 0.03
N PRO A 24 8.43 -0.54 0.86
CA PRO A 24 7.79 -0.87 2.14
C PRO A 24 8.26 0.04 3.28
N ALA A 25 7.36 0.87 3.81
CA ALA A 25 7.67 1.81 4.90
C ALA A 25 8.15 1.13 6.20
N GLN A 26 7.83 -0.15 6.43
CA GLN A 26 8.26 -0.86 7.64
C GLN A 26 9.78 -0.99 7.73
N LEU A 27 10.51 -1.07 6.61
CA LEU A 27 11.94 -1.32 6.66
C LEU A 27 12.73 -0.03 6.97
N ASN A 28 13.71 -0.11 7.87
CA ASN A 28 14.56 1.03 8.22
C ASN A 28 15.34 1.55 7.01
N ARG A 29 15.90 0.64 6.21
CA ARG A 29 16.57 0.98 4.95
C ARG A 29 15.68 1.71 3.94
N SER A 30 14.35 1.58 3.99
CA SER A 30 13.48 2.24 3.01
C SER A 30 13.44 3.75 3.20
N VAL A 31 13.77 4.21 4.42
CA VAL A 31 14.00 5.64 4.70
C VAL A 31 15.34 6.09 4.09
N GLU A 32 16.36 5.24 4.16
CA GLU A 32 17.70 5.50 3.61
C GLU A 32 17.71 5.45 2.07
N ASP A 33 16.97 4.52 1.47
CA ASP A 33 16.87 4.32 0.03
C ASP A 33 16.01 5.41 -0.64
N LEU A 34 15.11 6.09 0.09
CA LEU A 34 14.12 7.00 -0.48
C LEU A 34 14.73 8.16 -1.29
N PRO A 35 15.75 8.91 -0.82
CA PRO A 35 16.34 10.00 -1.59
C PRO A 35 16.88 9.55 -2.95
N GLU A 36 17.56 8.40 -3.01
CA GLU A 36 18.08 7.86 -4.28
C GLU A 36 16.96 7.39 -5.22
N LEU A 37 15.87 6.84 -4.66
CA LEU A 37 14.70 6.45 -5.44
C LEU A 37 13.97 7.65 -6.05
N LEU A 38 13.94 8.79 -5.36
CA LEU A 38 13.31 10.02 -5.87
C LEU A 38 14.00 10.53 -7.15
N GLU A 39 15.33 10.40 -7.24
CA GLU A 39 16.14 10.81 -8.40
C GLU A 39 15.87 9.98 -9.67
N THR A 40 15.20 8.82 -9.54
CA THR A 40 14.87 7.99 -10.71
C THR A 40 13.75 8.57 -11.56
N GLY A 41 12.89 9.42 -10.99
CA GLY A 41 11.64 9.87 -11.62
C GLY A 41 10.59 8.78 -11.83
N VAL A 42 10.83 7.56 -11.33
CA VAL A 42 9.89 6.44 -11.42
C VAL A 42 8.81 6.59 -10.35
N LYS A 43 7.58 6.20 -10.69
CA LYS A 43 6.47 6.19 -9.73
C LYS A 43 6.79 5.28 -8.54
N LEU A 44 6.63 5.79 -7.33
CA LEU A 44 6.78 5.01 -6.11
C LEU A 44 5.42 4.48 -5.65
N ARG A 45 5.33 3.18 -5.42
CA ARG A 45 4.17 2.52 -4.81
C ARG A 45 4.49 2.27 -3.34
N LEU A 46 3.97 3.11 -2.45
CA LEU A 46 4.27 3.04 -1.03
C LEU A 46 3.30 2.07 -0.33
N VAL A 47 3.86 1.08 0.36
CA VAL A 47 3.12 0.11 1.19
C VAL A 47 3.61 0.14 2.63
N LYS A 48 2.81 -0.29 3.61
CA LYS A 48 3.33 -0.50 4.98
C LYS A 48 4.36 -1.63 5.00
N GLY A 49 4.07 -2.74 4.31
CA GLY A 49 4.85 -3.97 4.33
C GLY A 49 3.99 -5.14 4.83
N VAL A 50 4.33 -6.36 4.41
CA VAL A 50 3.51 -7.57 4.63
C VAL A 50 4.27 -8.70 5.34
N TYR A 51 5.60 -8.60 5.43
CA TYR A 51 6.43 -9.64 6.02
C TYR A 51 6.71 -9.37 7.48
N SER A 52 6.81 -10.44 8.27
CA SER A 52 7.29 -10.39 9.65
C SER A 52 8.80 -10.31 9.65
N GLU A 53 9.32 -9.10 9.74
CA GLU A 53 10.74 -8.79 9.72
C GLU A 53 11.27 -8.60 11.15
N PRO A 54 12.58 -8.81 11.41
CA PRO A 54 13.17 -8.57 12.72
C PRO A 54 13.04 -7.09 13.13
N PRO A 55 12.79 -6.79 14.43
CA PRO A 55 12.61 -5.42 14.91
C PRO A 55 13.86 -4.54 14.76
N GLU A 56 15.04 -5.14 14.61
CA GLU A 56 16.30 -4.42 14.36
C GLU A 56 16.31 -3.75 12.98
N THR A 57 15.54 -4.30 12.04
CA THR A 57 15.51 -3.85 10.63
C THR A 57 14.17 -3.28 10.20
N SER A 58 13.16 -3.35 11.06
CA SER A 58 11.80 -2.96 10.72
C SER A 58 11.01 -2.35 11.88
N LEU A 59 10.04 -1.50 11.55
CA LEU A 59 9.00 -1.07 12.47
C LEU A 59 7.84 -2.05 12.44
N VAL A 60 7.40 -2.44 13.64
CA VAL A 60 6.14 -3.16 13.83
C VAL A 60 4.94 -2.28 13.48
N ARG A 61 3.83 -2.93 13.13
CA ARG A 61 2.57 -2.23 12.87
C ARG A 61 2.11 -1.46 14.10
N GLY A 62 1.71 -0.21 13.89
CA GLY A 62 1.24 0.69 14.93
C GLY A 62 1.45 2.14 14.54
N TYR A 63 1.15 3.05 15.46
CA TYR A 63 1.28 4.50 15.25
C TYR A 63 2.65 4.94 14.69
N PRO A 64 3.81 4.42 15.16
CA PRO A 64 5.10 4.81 14.61
C PRO A 64 5.27 4.47 13.11
N LEU A 65 4.73 3.33 12.67
CA LEU A 65 4.76 2.95 11.25
C LEU A 65 3.79 3.80 10.43
N ASP A 66 2.64 4.15 11.00
CA ASP A 66 1.64 5.00 10.35
C ASP A 66 2.20 6.40 10.10
N GLU A 67 2.86 6.99 11.10
CA GLU A 67 3.54 8.28 10.98
C GLU A 67 4.69 8.24 9.98
N ARG A 68 5.52 7.19 10.00
CA ARG A 68 6.58 7.00 9.00
C ARG A 68 6.01 6.93 7.59
N TYR A 69 4.95 6.16 7.38
CA TYR A 69 4.29 6.05 6.08
C TYR A 69 3.84 7.42 5.58
N LEU A 70 3.15 8.20 6.41
CA LEU A 70 2.65 9.53 6.05
C LEU A 70 3.81 10.51 5.77
N ALA A 71 4.86 10.50 6.59
CA ALA A 71 6.04 11.33 6.38
C ALA A 71 6.78 10.99 5.07
N MET A 72 6.81 9.71 4.68
CA MET A 72 7.37 9.31 3.39
C MET A 72 6.50 9.79 2.22
N VAL A 73 5.16 9.73 2.33
CA VAL A 73 4.28 10.31 1.29
C VAL A 73 4.53 11.80 1.14
N GLU A 74 4.61 12.53 2.25
CA GLU A 74 4.90 13.96 2.28
C GLU A 74 6.22 14.29 1.58
N GLN A 75 7.31 13.60 1.92
CA GLN A 75 8.61 13.77 1.26
C GLN A 75 8.55 13.51 -0.26
N ILE A 76 7.82 12.47 -0.70
CA ILE A 76 7.70 12.16 -2.12
C ILE A 76 6.91 13.25 -2.86
N VAL A 77 5.84 13.75 -2.25
CA VAL A 77 5.00 14.84 -2.78
C VAL A 77 5.77 16.16 -2.84
N GLU A 78 6.48 16.52 -1.78
CA GLU A 78 7.29 17.74 -1.71
C GLU A 78 8.41 17.76 -2.76
N HIS A 79 9.01 16.60 -3.04
CA HIS A 79 9.96 16.43 -4.14
C HIS A 79 9.32 16.60 -5.53
N GLY A 80 7.99 16.49 -5.64
CA GLY A 80 7.28 16.49 -6.92
C GLY A 80 7.28 15.13 -7.63
N SER A 81 7.63 14.06 -6.92
CA SER A 81 7.63 12.70 -7.44
C SER A 81 6.25 12.07 -7.36
N ARG A 82 5.99 11.13 -8.28
CA ARG A 82 4.71 10.42 -8.37
C ARG A 82 4.63 9.32 -7.30
N VAL A 83 3.54 9.32 -6.52
CA VAL A 83 3.29 8.30 -5.48
C VAL A 83 1.91 7.67 -5.59
N ALA A 84 1.88 6.34 -5.55
CA ALA A 84 0.67 5.56 -5.33
C ALA A 84 0.63 5.08 -3.86
N CYS A 85 -0.42 5.45 -3.14
CA CYS A 85 -0.61 5.06 -1.74
C CYS A 85 -1.39 3.74 -1.67
N ALA A 86 -0.68 2.61 -1.57
CA ALA A 86 -1.32 1.31 -1.42
C ALA A 86 -1.61 1.01 0.05
N THR A 87 -2.81 1.41 0.49
CA THR A 87 -3.27 1.25 1.87
C THR A 87 -4.76 0.90 1.90
N GLN A 88 -5.11 -0.02 2.80
CA GLN A 88 -6.50 -0.39 3.09
C GLN A 88 -6.98 0.23 4.40
N ASP A 89 -6.13 1.00 5.08
CA ASP A 89 -6.40 1.57 6.40
C ASP A 89 -7.13 2.92 6.26
N PRO A 90 -8.40 3.04 6.69
CA PRO A 90 -9.16 4.28 6.60
C PRO A 90 -8.51 5.43 7.39
N ARG A 91 -7.76 5.12 8.46
CA ARG A 91 -7.10 6.14 9.27
C ARG A 91 -5.97 6.82 8.50
N ILE A 92 -5.22 6.06 7.70
CA ILE A 92 -4.18 6.62 6.81
C ILE A 92 -4.81 7.50 5.74
N ILE A 93 -5.93 7.08 5.15
CA ILE A 93 -6.63 7.87 4.12
C ILE A 93 -7.14 9.19 4.70
N ASN A 94 -7.71 9.15 5.90
CA ASN A 94 -8.15 10.38 6.57
C ASN A 94 -6.97 11.28 6.94
N ALA A 95 -5.87 10.71 7.45
CA ALA A 95 -4.66 11.48 7.74
C ALA A 95 -4.07 12.14 6.48
N LEU A 96 -4.08 11.46 5.32
CA LEU A 96 -3.68 12.06 4.05
C LEU A 96 -4.57 13.26 3.67
N ARG A 97 -5.88 13.19 3.94
CA ARG A 97 -6.80 14.32 3.72
C ARG A 97 -6.51 15.47 4.68
N GLU A 98 -6.37 15.17 5.97
CA GLU A 98 -6.12 16.17 7.03
C GLU A 98 -4.78 16.91 6.81
N ARG A 99 -3.78 16.23 6.25
CA ARG A 99 -2.50 16.82 5.85
C ARG A 99 -2.51 17.51 4.48
N GLY A 100 -3.64 17.50 3.76
CA GLY A 100 -3.74 18.08 2.42
C GLY A 100 -2.93 17.34 1.34
N LEU A 101 -2.55 16.09 1.60
CA LEU A 101 -1.75 15.26 0.68
C LEU A 101 -2.60 14.46 -0.31
N ILE A 102 -3.87 14.21 0.02
CA ILE A 102 -4.74 13.30 -0.76
C ILE A 102 -4.89 13.71 -2.24
N ASP A 103 -4.86 15.01 -2.53
CA ASP A 103 -5.02 15.54 -3.89
C ASP A 103 -3.67 15.65 -4.62
N CYS A 104 -2.56 15.43 -3.90
CA CYS A 104 -1.20 15.50 -4.43
C CYS A 104 -0.63 14.13 -4.82
N ILE A 105 -1.24 13.04 -4.31
CA ILE A 105 -0.85 11.68 -4.68
C ILE A 105 -1.45 11.30 -6.04
N GLU A 106 -0.82 10.35 -6.73
CA GLU A 106 -1.31 9.93 -8.05
C GLU A 106 -2.55 9.04 -7.96
N GLU A 107 -2.56 8.10 -7.02
CA GLU A 107 -3.67 7.16 -6.82
C GLU A 107 -3.64 6.51 -5.43
N VAL A 108 -4.83 6.12 -4.95
CA VAL A 108 -4.98 5.19 -3.82
C VAL A 108 -5.16 3.78 -4.37
N GLU A 109 -4.40 2.82 -3.84
CA GLU A 109 -4.53 1.42 -4.22
C GLU A 109 -5.05 0.53 -3.08
N MET A 110 -6.00 -0.35 -3.40
CA MET A 110 -6.50 -1.37 -2.46
C MET A 110 -6.54 -2.76 -3.11
N LEU A 111 -6.49 -3.79 -2.27
CA LEU A 111 -6.73 -5.16 -2.72
C LEU A 111 -8.20 -5.36 -3.09
N HIS A 112 -8.43 -6.20 -4.09
CA HIS A 112 -9.77 -6.62 -4.48
C HIS A 112 -10.54 -7.22 -3.29
N GLY A 113 -11.81 -6.79 -3.14
CA GLY A 113 -12.70 -7.28 -2.10
C GLY A 113 -12.59 -6.57 -0.75
N VAL A 114 -11.65 -5.63 -0.57
CA VAL A 114 -11.48 -4.90 0.70
C VAL A 114 -11.94 -3.45 0.57
N ASN A 115 -12.72 -2.99 1.55
CA ASN A 115 -13.14 -1.58 1.71
C ASN A 115 -13.70 -0.93 0.42
N SER A 116 -14.49 -1.68 -0.35
CA SER A 116 -15.08 -1.23 -1.63
C SER A 116 -15.88 0.07 -1.52
N ARG A 117 -16.54 0.31 -0.38
CA ARG A 117 -17.24 1.57 -0.09
C ARG A 117 -16.30 2.78 -0.04
N ILE A 118 -15.13 2.64 0.56
CA ILE A 118 -14.12 3.71 0.64
C ILE A 118 -13.57 4.00 -0.75
N MET A 119 -13.26 2.97 -1.53
CA MET A 119 -12.80 3.12 -2.92
C MET A 119 -13.82 3.86 -3.79
N ARG A 120 -15.10 3.50 -3.69
CA ARG A 120 -16.17 4.22 -4.41
C ARG A 120 -16.26 5.67 -3.98
N ALA A 121 -16.24 5.94 -2.67
CA ALA A 121 -16.30 7.30 -2.14
C ALA A 121 -15.12 8.16 -2.60
N LEU A 122 -13.90 7.61 -2.65
CA LEU A 122 -12.72 8.30 -3.18
C LEU A 122 -12.87 8.62 -4.66
N ARG A 123 -13.31 7.65 -5.47
CA ARG A 123 -13.56 7.85 -6.89
C ARG A 123 -14.63 8.92 -7.14
N ASP A 124 -15.72 8.91 -6.38
CA ASP A 124 -16.81 9.89 -6.51
C ASP A 124 -16.36 11.30 -6.11
N GLN A 125 -15.26 11.42 -5.36
CA GLN A 125 -14.58 12.68 -5.04
C GLN A 125 -13.54 13.11 -6.09
N GLY A 126 -13.37 12.34 -7.17
CA GLY A 126 -12.37 12.62 -8.21
C GLY A 126 -10.96 12.13 -7.89
N ILE A 127 -10.77 11.41 -6.77
CA ILE A 127 -9.48 10.79 -6.44
C ILE A 127 -9.28 9.55 -7.31
N ASN A 128 -8.12 9.43 -7.94
CA ASN A 128 -7.77 8.24 -8.69
C ASN A 128 -7.65 7.02 -7.76
N THR A 129 -8.28 5.92 -8.16
CA THR A 129 -8.27 4.67 -7.38
C THR A 129 -7.89 3.49 -8.25
N ARG A 130 -7.05 2.59 -7.74
CA ARG A 130 -6.65 1.33 -8.40
C ARG A 130 -6.97 0.13 -7.51
N ILE A 131 -7.55 -0.92 -8.11
CA ILE A 131 -7.79 -2.19 -7.43
C ILE A 131 -6.72 -3.20 -7.86
N THR A 132 -5.97 -3.73 -6.91
CA THR A 132 -5.02 -4.83 -7.14
C THR A 132 -5.77 -6.16 -7.04
N CYS A 133 -5.81 -6.91 -8.14
CA CYS A 133 -6.42 -8.23 -8.22
C CYS A 133 -5.36 -9.31 -8.41
N VAL A 134 -5.51 -10.42 -7.68
CA VAL A 134 -4.77 -11.67 -7.94
C VAL A 134 -5.68 -12.61 -8.71
N TYR A 135 -5.15 -13.26 -9.75
CA TYR A 135 -5.89 -14.20 -10.58
C TYR A 135 -5.01 -15.41 -10.92
N GLY A 136 -5.64 -16.53 -11.29
CA GLY A 136 -4.96 -17.78 -11.65
C GLY A 136 -5.40 -18.97 -10.80
N SER A 137 -4.97 -20.17 -11.20
CA SER A 137 -5.39 -21.44 -10.57
C SER A 137 -4.81 -21.65 -9.16
N ASN A 138 -3.65 -21.07 -8.86
CA ASN A 138 -2.95 -21.23 -7.58
C ASN A 138 -3.34 -20.18 -6.53
N TRP A 139 -4.59 -19.71 -6.57
CA TRP A 139 -5.11 -18.66 -5.69
C TRP A 139 -5.06 -19.04 -4.20
N TYR A 140 -5.11 -20.34 -3.87
CA TYR A 140 -5.19 -20.83 -2.49
C TYR A 140 -3.96 -20.45 -1.65
N LEU A 141 -2.75 -20.37 -2.25
CA LEU A 141 -1.55 -19.95 -1.51
C LEU A 141 -1.62 -18.48 -1.10
N HIS A 142 -2.13 -17.62 -1.98
CA HIS A 142 -2.36 -16.22 -1.66
C HIS A 142 -3.41 -16.06 -0.56
N PHE A 143 -4.49 -16.85 -0.64
CA PHE A 143 -5.53 -16.88 0.38
C PHE A 143 -4.99 -17.32 1.74
N LEU A 144 -4.20 -18.39 1.80
CA LEU A 144 -3.58 -18.87 3.04
C LEU A 144 -2.64 -17.82 3.66
N HIS A 145 -1.86 -17.11 2.84
CA HIS A 145 -1.02 -16.02 3.34
C HIS A 145 -1.87 -14.89 3.96
N ARG A 146 -2.98 -14.50 3.32
CA ARG A 146 -3.90 -13.50 3.88
C ARG A 146 -4.54 -13.98 5.17
N LEU A 147 -4.85 -15.27 5.26
CA LEU A 147 -5.36 -15.90 6.47
C LEU A 147 -4.34 -15.83 7.61
N SER A 148 -3.07 -16.12 7.32
CA SER A 148 -2.00 -16.08 8.33
C SER A 148 -1.72 -14.67 8.87
N GLU A 149 -2.04 -13.62 8.10
CA GLU A 149 -1.85 -12.25 8.57
C GLU A 149 -2.88 -11.83 9.63
N ASN A 150 -4.08 -12.40 9.62
CA ASN A 150 -5.17 -12.06 10.54
C ASN A 150 -6.04 -13.31 10.77
N PRO A 151 -5.56 -14.31 11.53
CA PRO A 151 -6.25 -15.60 11.71
C PRO A 151 -7.64 -15.46 12.34
N GLU A 152 -7.90 -14.41 13.11
CA GLU A 152 -9.20 -14.06 13.67
C GLU A 152 -10.28 -13.83 12.60
N ASN A 153 -9.90 -13.44 11.37
CA ASN A 153 -10.83 -13.31 10.26
C ASN A 153 -11.46 -14.66 9.88
N VAL A 154 -10.81 -15.79 10.18
CA VAL A 154 -11.41 -17.13 10.03
C VAL A 154 -12.62 -17.26 10.94
N ILE A 155 -12.47 -16.85 12.21
CA ILE A 155 -13.52 -16.95 13.22
C ILE A 155 -14.68 -16.04 12.84
N LEU A 156 -14.38 -14.81 12.38
CA LEU A 156 -15.38 -13.89 11.88
C LEU A 156 -16.12 -14.47 10.67
N ALA A 157 -15.41 -15.01 9.68
CA ALA A 157 -16.03 -15.62 8.51
C ALA A 157 -16.94 -16.80 8.89
N LEU A 158 -16.54 -17.63 9.85
CA LEU A 158 -17.37 -18.72 10.36
C LEU A 158 -18.62 -18.20 11.10
N ALA A 159 -18.50 -17.13 11.88
CA ALA A 159 -19.62 -16.48 12.54
C ALA A 159 -20.60 -15.86 11.51
N ASP A 160 -20.07 -15.28 10.44
CA ASP A 160 -20.87 -14.72 9.34
C ASP A 160 -21.63 -15.80 8.55
N PHE A 161 -21.05 -16.99 8.37
CA PHE A 161 -21.78 -18.13 7.81
C PHE A 161 -22.95 -18.57 8.70
N HIS A 162 -22.84 -18.43 10.01
CA HIS A 162 -23.90 -18.78 10.95
C HIS A 162 -25.03 -17.74 10.97
N ASN A 163 -24.74 -16.47 10.69
CA ASN A 163 -25.74 -15.41 10.54
C ASN A 163 -25.56 -14.66 9.20
N PRO A 164 -26.10 -15.19 8.09
CA PRO A 164 -25.90 -14.64 6.74
C PRO A 164 -26.39 -13.19 6.56
N GLU A 165 -27.25 -12.68 7.45
CA GLU A 165 -27.67 -11.27 7.42
C GLU A 165 -26.51 -10.29 7.66
N ASN A 166 -25.42 -10.76 8.28
CA ASN A 166 -24.18 -10.00 8.43
C ASN A 166 -23.44 -9.84 7.09
N ILE A 167 -23.71 -10.70 6.11
CA ILE A 167 -23.06 -10.70 4.79
C ILE A 167 -23.88 -9.85 3.81
N SER A 168 -23.69 -8.54 3.88
CA SER A 168 -24.34 -7.59 2.97
C SER A 168 -23.52 -7.40 1.68
N TYR A 169 -23.86 -8.13 0.61
CA TYR A 169 -23.40 -7.81 -0.75
C TYR A 169 -24.21 -6.63 -1.31
N LYS A 170 -23.91 -5.41 -0.88
CA LYS A 170 -24.42 -4.19 -1.52
C LYS A 170 -23.41 -3.74 -2.57
N TYR A 171 -23.68 -4.14 -3.82
CA TYR A 171 -22.94 -3.74 -5.01
C TYR A 171 -22.93 -2.22 -5.17
#